data_AF-A0A7C9CHM0-F1
#
_entry.id   AF-A0A7C9CHM0-F1
#
_cell.length_a   1.000
_cell.length_b   1.000
_cell.length_c   1.000
_cell.angle_alpha   90.00
_cell.angle_beta   90.00
_cell.angle_gamma   90.00
#
_symmetry.space_group_name_H-M   'P 1'
#
loop_
_entity.id
_entity.type
_entity.pdbx_description
1 polymer ?
#
loop_
_entity_poly.entity_id
_entity_poly.type
_entity_poly.pdbx_seq_one_letter_code
_entity_poly.pdbx_strand_id
1 'polypeptide(L)'
;ASDDPQKAEQWEACNNMVLAWIMNNVSDPIARSILFVKSAADIWSQLENRFAFANGSRKYQLNKQTYSLKQDGQSISDYYTKMKCVWEELEYMSDLPCITT
;
A
#
# COMPACT_ATOMS: atom_id res chain seq x y z
N ALA A 1 19.06 28.78 0.09
CA ALA A 1 17.75 28.16 -0.14
C ALA A 1 16.69 29.23 0.13
N SER A 2 15.60 29.25 -0.62
CA SER A 2 14.68 30.40 -0.77
C SER A 2 14.01 30.83 0.56
N ASP A 3 14.56 31.83 1.25
CA ASP A 3 13.93 32.55 2.38
C ASP A 3 12.82 33.49 1.89
N ASP A 4 11.86 32.96 1.14
CA ASP A 4 10.67 33.68 0.71
C ASP A 4 9.52 33.33 1.67
N PRO A 5 9.10 34.25 2.56
CA PRO A 5 8.06 33.98 3.56
C PRO A 5 6.75 33.52 2.91
N GLN A 6 6.44 34.01 1.70
CA GLN A 6 5.23 33.65 0.98
C GLN A 6 5.26 32.19 0.52
N LYS A 7 6.42 31.68 0.10
CA LYS A 7 6.56 30.26 -0.27
C LYS A 7 6.49 29.34 0.94
N ALA A 8 7.02 29.76 2.08
CA ALA A 8 6.92 29.00 3.32
C ALA A 8 5.46 28.87 3.78
N GLU A 9 4.69 29.96 3.72
CA GLU A 9 3.26 29.94 4.03
C GLU A 9 2.46 29.04 3.08
N GLN A 10 2.72 29.13 1.77
CA GLN A 10 2.08 28.28 0.77
C GLN A 10 2.40 26.79 0.99
N TRP A 11 3.64 26.47 1.33
CA TRP A 11 4.07 25.11 1.65
C TRP A 11 3.31 24.56 2.86
N GLU A 12 3.22 25.32 3.95
CA GLU A 12 2.49 24.91 5.15
C GLU A 12 1.00 24.71 4.88
N ALA A 13 0.38 25.59 4.07
CA ALA A 13 -1.01 25.43 3.66
C ALA A 13 -1.23 24.13 2.88
N CYS A 14 -0.34 23.82 1.93
CA CYS A 14 -0.40 22.57 1.16
C CYS A 14 -0.20 21.35 2.05
N ASN A 15 0.80 21.38 2.93
CA ASN A 15 1.09 20.30 3.87
C ASN A 15 -0.13 20.00 4.77
N ASN A 16 -0.75 21.03 5.34
CA ASN A 16 -1.94 20.88 6.18
C ASN A 16 -3.15 20.34 5.42
N MET A 17 -3.32 20.71 4.15
CA MET A 17 -4.38 20.16 3.30
C MET A 17 -4.19 18.66 3.07
N VAL A 18 -2.96 18.23 2.75
CA VAL A 18 -2.67 16.80 2.54
C VAL A 18 -2.80 16.02 3.85
N LEU A 19 -2.37 16.58 4.99
CA LEU A 19 -2.61 15.98 6.30
C LEU A 19 -4.09 15.72 6.55
N ALA A 20 -4.94 16.71 6.29
CA ALA A 20 -6.39 16.57 6.43
C ALA A 20 -6.94 15.46 5.51
N TRP A 21 -6.50 15.39 4.26
CA TRP A 21 -6.93 14.32 3.35
C TRP A 21 -6.53 12.94 3.84
N ILE A 22 -5.29 12.75 4.27
CA ILE A 22 -4.83 11.46 4.80
C ILE A 22 -5.65 11.07 6.03
N MET A 23 -5.81 11.99 7.00
CA MET A 23 -6.55 11.73 8.23
C MET A 23 -8.00 11.33 8.00
N ASN A 24 -8.65 11.89 6.96
CA ASN A 24 -10.05 11.56 6.62
C ASN A 24 -10.20 10.26 5.80
N ASN A 25 -9.12 9.72 5.25
CA ASN A 25 -9.15 8.52 4.39
C ASN A 25 -8.58 7.27 5.06
N VAL A 26 -8.15 7.38 6.32
CA VAL A 26 -7.68 6.23 7.11
C VAL A 26 -8.68 5.89 8.22
N SER A 27 -8.63 4.66 8.71
CA SER A 27 -9.47 4.23 9.84
C SER A 27 -9.04 4.88 11.15
N ASP A 28 -9.95 5.04 12.12
CA ASP A 28 -9.68 5.67 13.41
C ASP A 28 -8.45 5.12 14.17
N PRO A 29 -8.15 3.80 14.14
CA PRO A 29 -6.92 3.29 14.75
C PRO A 29 -5.66 3.78 14.04
N ILE A 30 -5.69 3.90 12.71
CA ILE A 30 -4.58 4.39 11.90
C ILE A 30 -4.41 5.89 12.10
N ALA A 31 -5.50 6.67 12.05
CA ALA A 31 -5.51 8.12 12.31
C ALA A 31 -4.85 8.46 13.66
N ARG A 32 -5.23 7.74 14.73
CA ARG A 32 -4.63 7.92 16.07
C ARG A 32 -3.12 7.62 16.10
N SER A 33 -2.65 6.73 15.25
CA SER A 33 -1.23 6.36 15.16
C SER A 33 -0.38 7.41 14.45
N ILE A 34 -0.96 8.31 13.64
CA ILE A 34 -0.24 9.32 12.86
C ILE A 34 -0.58 10.76 13.29
N LEU A 35 -1.50 10.93 14.25
CA LEU A 35 -2.06 12.21 14.69
C LEU A 35 -1.02 13.28 15.08
N PHE A 36 0.12 12.87 15.62
CA PHE A 36 1.15 13.79 16.14
C PHE A 36 2.28 14.08 15.13
N VAL A 37 2.17 13.58 13.91
CA VAL A 37 3.17 13.78 12.86
C VAL A 37 2.85 15.07 12.11
N LYS A 38 3.84 15.97 11.96
CA LYS A 38 3.64 17.33 11.43
C LYS A 38 3.75 17.42 9.91
N SER A 39 4.42 16.46 9.28
CA SER A 39 4.66 16.44 7.85
C SER A 39 3.80 15.38 7.20
N ALA A 40 3.04 15.77 6.17
CA ALA A 40 2.31 14.84 5.33
C ALA A 40 3.23 13.80 4.69
N ALA A 41 4.46 14.19 4.34
CA ALA A 41 5.46 13.28 3.79
C ALA A 41 5.92 12.22 4.81
N ASP A 42 6.05 12.61 6.08
CA ASP A 42 6.42 11.67 7.15
C ASP A 42 5.28 10.69 7.45
N ILE A 43 4.03 11.18 7.45
CA ILE A 43 2.85 10.31 7.56
C ILE A 43 2.82 9.31 6.42
N TRP A 44 2.98 9.79 5.19
CA TRP A 44 2.98 8.93 4.00
C TRP A 44 4.05 7.84 4.11
N SER A 45 5.29 8.21 4.47
CA SER A 45 6.40 7.28 4.63
C SER A 45 6.12 6.24 5.73
N GLN A 46 5.48 6.61 6.84
CA GLN A 46 5.11 5.67 7.89
C GLN A 46 4.03 4.68 7.44
N LEU A 47 3.00 5.17 6.75
CA LEU A 47 1.95 4.33 6.20
C LEU A 47 2.51 3.36 5.15
N GLU A 48 3.37 3.87 4.28
CA GLU A 48 4.07 3.08 3.28
C GLU A 48 4.91 1.97 3.94
N ASN A 49 5.81 2.30 4.87
CA ASN A 49 6.61 1.28 5.57
C ASN A 49 5.75 0.22 6.29
N ARG A 50 4.66 0.65 6.91
CA ARG A 50 3.78 -0.24 7.69
C ARG A 50 2.95 -1.17 6.81
N PHE A 51 2.40 -0.67 5.70
CA PHE A 51 1.41 -1.39 4.90
C PHE A 51 1.98 -1.92 3.57
N ALA A 52 3.09 -1.39 3.07
CA ALA A 52 3.74 -1.95 1.90
C ALA A 52 4.36 -3.33 2.17
N PHE A 53 4.90 -3.57 3.38
CA PHE A 53 5.40 -4.91 3.74
C PHE A 53 4.26 -5.95 3.89
N ALA A 54 3.05 -5.52 4.25
CA ALA A 54 1.88 -6.39 4.24
C ALA A 54 1.60 -6.91 2.81
N ASN A 55 1.84 -6.09 1.78
CA ASN A 55 1.80 -6.53 0.38
C ASN A 55 2.89 -7.57 0.08
N GLY A 56 4.08 -7.45 0.66
CA GLY A 56 5.13 -8.47 0.59
C GLY A 56 4.72 -9.82 1.20
N SER A 57 4.10 -9.79 2.39
CA SER A 57 3.54 -10.99 3.03
C SER A 57 2.46 -11.66 2.17
N ARG A 58 1.57 -10.86 1.56
CA ARG A 58 0.54 -11.37 0.66
C ARG A 58 1.14 -11.94 -0.63
N LYS A 59 2.12 -11.27 -1.24
CA LYS A 59 2.85 -11.78 -2.40
C LYS A 59 3.55 -13.10 -2.10
N TYR A 60 4.17 -13.25 -0.92
CA TYR A 60 4.74 -14.53 -0.48
C TYR A 60 3.68 -15.61 -0.34
N GLN A 61 2.52 -15.29 0.26
CA GLN A 61 1.41 -16.21 0.39
C GLN A 61 0.88 -16.68 -0.99
N LEU A 62 0.73 -15.76 -1.95
CA LEU A 62 0.30 -16.09 -3.32
C LEU A 62 1.31 -16.95 -4.07
N ASN A 63 2.61 -16.66 -3.92
CA ASN A 63 3.67 -17.51 -4.46
C ASN A 63 3.57 -18.93 -3.87
N LYS A 64 3.43 -19.06 -2.55
CA LYS A 64 3.25 -20.36 -1.89
C LYS A 64 2.01 -21.08 -2.41
N GLN A 65 0.89 -20.38 -2.58
CA GLN A 65 -0.33 -20.97 -3.15
C GLN A 65 -0.08 -21.50 -4.55
N THR A 66 0.60 -20.73 -5.41
CA THR A 66 0.99 -21.11 -6.77
C THR A 66 1.81 -22.40 -6.77
N TYR A 67 2.85 -22.49 -5.94
CA TYR A 67 3.70 -23.69 -5.85
C TYR A 67 2.96 -24.90 -5.29
N SER A 68 1.97 -24.69 -4.43
CA SER A 68 1.14 -25.76 -3.86
C SER A 68 -0.04 -26.17 -4.75
N LEU A 69 -0.33 -25.42 -5.82
CA LEU A 69 -1.53 -25.60 -6.63
C LEU A 69 -1.41 -26.87 -7.47
N LYS A 70 -2.32 -27.82 -7.23
CA LYS A 70 -2.43 -29.08 -7.96
C LYS A 70 -3.89 -29.42 -8.17
N GLN A 71 -4.18 -30.17 -9.22
CA GLN A 71 -5.56 -30.48 -9.59
C GLN A 71 -6.29 -31.28 -8.50
N ASP A 72 -5.62 -32.21 -7.81
CA ASP A 72 -6.14 -32.94 -6.63
C ASP A 72 -7.55 -33.52 -6.81
N GLY A 73 -7.84 -34.07 -7.99
CA GLY A 73 -9.15 -34.67 -8.29
C GLY A 73 -10.28 -33.65 -8.55
N GLN A 74 -9.99 -32.35 -8.58
CA GLN A 74 -10.92 -31.32 -9.01
C GLN A 74 -11.16 -31.39 -10.51
N SER A 75 -12.31 -30.87 -10.96
CA SER A 75 -12.56 -30.70 -12.39
C SER A 75 -11.53 -29.74 -13.00
N ILE A 76 -11.25 -29.90 -14.29
CA ILE A 76 -10.34 -29.03 -15.02
C ILE A 76 -10.80 -27.56 -14.92
N SER A 77 -12.11 -27.33 -14.98
CA SER A 77 -12.70 -26.00 -14.87
C SER A 77 -12.41 -25.35 -13.51
N ASP A 78 -12.60 -26.10 -12.42
CA ASP A 78 -12.38 -25.58 -11.06
C ASP A 78 -10.90 -25.30 -10.79
N TYR A 79 -10.02 -26.21 -11.24
CA TYR A 79 -8.58 -26.03 -11.13
C TYR A 79 -8.11 -24.81 -11.93
N TYR A 80 -8.53 -24.69 -13.19
CA TYR A 80 -8.17 -23.56 -14.04
C TYR A 80 -8.65 -22.24 -13.45
N THR A 81 -9.88 -22.19 -12.93
CA THR A 81 -10.42 -20.99 -12.30
C THR A 81 -9.58 -20.58 -11.09
N LYS A 82 -9.21 -21.52 -10.22
CA LYS A 82 -8.32 -21.23 -9.06
C LYS A 82 -6.95 -20.74 -9.49
N MET A 83 -6.34 -21.39 -10.48
CA MET A 83 -5.05 -20.98 -11.02
C MET A 83 -5.12 -19.56 -11.59
N LYS A 84 -6.17 -19.26 -12.37
CA LYS A 84 -6.40 -17.95 -12.98
C LYS A 84 -6.53 -16.86 -11.91
N CYS A 85 -7.31 -17.09 -10.85
CA CYS A 85 -7.44 -16.12 -9.75
C CYS A 85 -6.10 -15.79 -9.07
N VAL A 86 -5.28 -16.81 -8.77
CA VAL A 86 -3.98 -16.59 -8.12
C VAL A 86 -3.03 -15.82 -9.05
N TRP A 87 -3.06 -16.11 -10.35
CA TRP A 87 -2.24 -15.42 -11.35
C TRP A 87 -2.64 -13.96 -11.52
N GLU A 88 -3.93 -13.66 -11.66
CA GLU A 88 -4.42 -12.28 -11.80
C GLU A 88 -4.08 -11.43 -10.58
N GLU A 89 -4.15 -12.00 -9.37
CA GLU A 89 -3.76 -11.28 -8.16
C GLU A 89 -2.24 -11.03 -8.10
N LEU A 90 -1.42 -11.99 -8.55
CA LEU A 90 0.03 -11.80 -8.64
C LEU A 90 0.42 -10.72 -9.65
N GLU A 91 -0.25 -10.67 -10.81
CA GLU A 91 -0.04 -9.67 -11.85
C GLU A 91 -0.38 -8.27 -11.35
N TYR A 92 -1.55 -8.11 -10.70
CA TYR A 92 -1.94 -6.87 -10.03
C TYR A 92 -0.91 -6.41 -8.99
N MET A 93 -0.33 -7.36 -8.22
CA MET A 93 0.70 -7.06 -7.23
C MET A 93 2.07 -6.74 -7.83
N SER A 94 2.35 -7.13 -9.08
CA SER A 94 3.59 -6.76 -9.78
C SER A 94 3.54 -5.39 -10.45
N ASP A 95 2.35 -4.91 -10.80
CA ASP A 95 2.15 -3.57 -11.37
C ASP A 95 2.22 -2.44 -10.32
N LEU A 96 2.15 -2.80 -9.03
CA LEU A 96 2.40 -1.85 -7.94
C LEU A 96 3.90 -1.52 -7.90
N PRO A 97 4.28 -0.22 -7.89
CA PRO A 97 5.68 0.16 -7.84
C PRO A 97 6.37 -0.48 -6.64
N CYS A 98 7.41 -1.27 -6.93
CA CYS A 98 8.31 -1.78 -5.91
C CYS A 98 8.99 -0.59 -5.24
N ILE A 99 8.84 -0.47 -3.92
CA ILE A 99 9.59 0.51 -3.15
C ILE A 99 11.03 0.01 -3.11
N THR A 100 11.88 0.59 -3.95
CA THR A 100 13.33 0.42 -3.86
C THR A 100 13.80 0.97 -2.51
N THR A 101 14.41 0.08 -1.73
CA THR A 101 15.14 0.38 -0.49
C THR A 101 16.32 1.31 -0.74
#